data_AF-A0A433VM22-F1
#
_entry.id   AF-A0A433VM22-F1
#
_cell.length_a   1.000
_cell.length_b   1.000
_cell.length_c   1.000
_cell.angle_alpha   90.00
_cell.angle_beta   90.00
_cell.angle_gamma   90.00
#
_symmetry.space_group_name_H-M   'P 1'
#
loop_
_entity.id
_entity.type
_entity.pdbx_description
1 polymer ?
#
loop_
_entity_poly.entity_id
_entity_poly.type
_entity_poly.pdbx_seq_one_letter_code
_entity_poly.pdbx_strand_id
1 'polypeptide(L)'
;MFSWFNVPDDIKQLLILAADNWQDTSKSQHYINQALSQTDNSIDVLVAAYRYFYYKNNYEMALSTANQVINNIKDSENLPDNWEQLQPVLFSRKEDSQIRLYLNAYAASGLVLAKLGDIEQAKTICERIKEIDVNNEFAGASILLDILTRPPENEDD
;
A
#
# COMPACT_ATOMS: atom_id res chain seq x y z
N MET A 1 -11.13 -15.25 -16.24
CA MET A 1 -11.58 -15.54 -14.86
C MET A 1 -10.46 -15.16 -13.91
N PHE A 2 -10.67 -14.19 -13.01
CA PHE A 2 -9.65 -13.74 -12.04
C PHE A 2 -9.52 -14.78 -10.91
N SER A 3 -8.89 -15.91 -11.22
CA SER A 3 -8.77 -17.10 -10.36
C SER A 3 -7.90 -16.89 -9.11
N TRP A 4 -7.31 -15.72 -8.92
CA TRP A 4 -6.39 -15.41 -7.83
C TRP A 4 -6.98 -14.50 -6.74
N PHE A 5 -8.19 -13.97 -6.95
CA PHE A 5 -8.94 -13.26 -5.92
C PHE A 5 -9.75 -14.27 -5.10
N ASN A 6 -9.43 -14.43 -3.82
CA ASN A 6 -10.15 -15.33 -2.93
C ASN A 6 -11.39 -14.65 -2.33
N VAL A 7 -12.27 -14.17 -3.21
CA VAL A 7 -13.55 -13.54 -2.84
C VAL A 7 -14.70 -14.13 -3.65
N PRO A 8 -15.94 -14.03 -3.14
CA PRO A 8 -17.15 -14.42 -3.87
C PRO A 8 -17.27 -13.75 -5.26
N ASP A 9 -17.95 -14.42 -6.19
CA ASP A 9 -18.01 -13.98 -7.60
C ASP A 9 -18.79 -12.67 -7.79
N ASP A 10 -19.75 -12.36 -6.93
CA ASP A 10 -20.43 -11.07 -6.87
C ASP A 10 -19.46 -9.94 -6.49
N ILE A 11 -18.54 -10.16 -5.55
CA ILE A 11 -17.47 -9.19 -5.23
C ILE A 11 -16.51 -9.02 -6.41
N LYS A 12 -16.12 -10.12 -7.08
CA LYS A 12 -15.30 -10.02 -8.30
C LYS A 12 -16.01 -9.20 -9.38
N GLN A 13 -17.33 -9.38 -9.53
CA GLN A 13 -18.14 -8.63 -10.48
C GLN A 13 -18.15 -7.13 -10.15
N LEU A 14 -18.21 -6.75 -8.87
CA LEU A 14 -18.10 -5.33 -8.47
C LEU A 14 -16.75 -4.73 -8.89
N LEU A 15 -15.64 -5.46 -8.69
CA LEU A 15 -14.31 -4.98 -9.09
C LEU A 15 -14.18 -4.85 -10.63
N ILE A 16 -14.78 -5.78 -11.38
CA ILE A 16 -14.85 -5.70 -12.85
C ILE A 16 -15.67 -4.47 -13.28
N LEU A 17 -16.85 -4.27 -12.68
CA LEU A 17 -17.70 -3.11 -12.97
C LEU A 17 -16.99 -1.78 -12.66
N ALA A 18 -16.19 -1.73 -11.59
CA ALA A 18 -15.36 -0.57 -11.31
C ALA A 18 -14.38 -0.30 -12.46
N ALA A 19 -13.66 -1.31 -12.94
CA ALA A 19 -12.71 -1.19 -14.04
C ALA A 19 -13.40 -0.81 -15.37
N ASP A 20 -14.52 -1.44 -15.71
CA ASP A 20 -15.27 -1.17 -16.94
C ASP A 20 -15.82 0.25 -16.99
N ASN A 21 -16.15 0.81 -15.82
CA ASN A 21 -16.65 2.17 -15.70
C ASN A 21 -15.54 3.17 -15.35
N TRP A 22 -14.26 2.85 -15.59
CA TRP A 22 -13.12 3.68 -15.18
C TRP A 22 -13.26 5.15 -15.57
N GLN A 23 -13.83 5.49 -16.73
CA GLN A 23 -14.00 6.89 -17.15
C GLN A 23 -15.06 7.65 -16.32
N ASP A 24 -16.06 6.95 -15.79
CA ASP A 24 -17.06 7.50 -14.87
C ASP A 24 -16.59 7.29 -13.42
N THR A 25 -15.81 8.26 -12.91
CA THR A 25 -15.22 8.16 -11.56
C THR A 25 -16.26 7.92 -10.47
N SER A 26 -17.42 8.59 -10.54
CA SER A 26 -18.47 8.43 -9.52
C SER A 26 -19.03 7.01 -9.52
N LYS A 27 -19.35 6.47 -10.70
CA LYS A 27 -19.89 5.11 -10.84
C LYS A 27 -18.84 4.04 -10.53
N SER A 28 -17.61 4.23 -11.00
CA SER A 28 -16.51 3.32 -10.73
C SER A 28 -16.18 3.24 -9.23
N GLN A 29 -16.08 4.39 -8.56
CA GLN A 29 -15.83 4.45 -7.12
C GLN A 29 -16.98 3.85 -6.32
N HIS A 30 -18.23 4.02 -6.79
CA HIS A 30 -19.38 3.37 -6.15
C HIS A 30 -19.23 1.85 -6.10
N TYR A 31 -18.78 1.20 -7.17
CA TYR A 31 -18.55 -0.24 -7.18
C TYR A 31 -17.39 -0.67 -6.26
N ILE A 32 -16.30 0.10 -6.20
CA ILE A 32 -15.19 -0.15 -5.25
C ILE A 32 -15.70 -0.07 -3.81
N ASN A 33 -16.47 0.95 -3.48
CA ASN A 33 -17.02 1.14 -2.14
C ASN A 33 -18.00 0.02 -1.77
N GLN A 34 -18.81 -0.45 -2.72
CA GLN A 34 -19.65 -1.62 -2.49
C GLN A 34 -18.81 -2.86 -2.16
N ALA A 35 -17.76 -3.14 -2.94
CA ALA A 35 -16.88 -4.28 -2.69
C ALA A 35 -16.22 -4.20 -1.30
N LEU A 36 -15.76 -3.00 -0.91
CA LEU A 36 -15.21 -2.75 0.43
C LEU A 36 -16.24 -3.00 1.54
N SER A 37 -17.47 -2.49 1.38
CA SER A 37 -18.54 -2.63 2.40
C SER A 37 -19.07 -4.05 2.57
N GLN A 38 -18.93 -4.89 1.54
CA GLN A 38 -19.44 -6.27 1.52
C GLN A 38 -18.38 -7.30 1.89
N THR A 39 -17.15 -6.87 2.15
CA THR A 39 -16.07 -7.75 2.60
C THR A 39 -15.56 -7.31 3.96
N ASP A 40 -15.27 -8.27 4.83
CA ASP A 40 -14.71 -8.00 6.16
C ASP A 40 -13.20 -7.71 6.03
N ASN A 41 -12.88 -6.57 5.43
CA ASN A 41 -11.53 -6.13 5.10
C ASN A 41 -10.72 -7.19 4.35
N SER A 42 -11.32 -7.84 3.34
CA SER A 42 -10.60 -8.81 2.50
C SER A 42 -9.35 -8.16 1.90
N ILE A 43 -8.19 -8.75 2.17
CA ILE A 43 -6.88 -8.24 1.71
C ILE A 43 -6.88 -8.02 0.20
N ASP A 44 -7.45 -8.94 -0.57
CA ASP A 44 -7.48 -8.82 -2.02
C ASP A 44 -8.30 -7.60 -2.47
N VAL A 45 -9.46 -7.35 -1.85
CA VAL A 45 -10.31 -6.18 -2.15
C VAL A 45 -9.62 -4.89 -1.74
N LEU A 46 -8.95 -4.87 -0.59
CA LEU A 46 -8.17 -3.71 -0.16
C LEU A 46 -7.03 -3.41 -1.13
N VAL A 47 -6.29 -4.42 -1.60
CA VAL A 47 -5.24 -4.22 -2.61
C VAL A 47 -5.81 -3.67 -3.92
N ALA A 48 -6.98 -4.17 -4.36
CA ALA A 48 -7.66 -3.65 -5.55
C ALA A 48 -8.09 -2.18 -5.36
N ALA A 49 -8.71 -1.87 -4.22
CA ALA A 49 -9.14 -0.52 -3.87
C ALA A 49 -7.96 0.45 -3.74
N TYR A 50 -6.85 0.05 -3.13
CA TYR A 50 -5.62 0.84 -3.05
C TYR A 50 -5.17 1.25 -4.45
N ARG A 51 -5.03 0.29 -5.37
CA ARG A 51 -4.62 0.56 -6.76
C ARG A 51 -5.59 1.50 -7.45
N TYR A 52 -6.89 1.25 -7.29
CA TYR A 52 -7.93 2.12 -7.84
C TYR A 52 -7.76 3.57 -7.38
N PHE A 53 -7.70 3.80 -6.07
CA PHE A 53 -7.59 5.15 -5.51
C PHE A 53 -6.26 5.82 -5.87
N TYR A 54 -5.16 5.07 -5.85
CA TYR A 54 -3.84 5.56 -6.25
C TYR A 54 -3.85 6.07 -7.70
N TYR A 55 -4.33 5.27 -8.66
CA TYR A 55 -4.37 5.66 -10.07
C TYR A 55 -5.44 6.73 -10.36
N LYS A 56 -6.44 6.89 -9.49
CA LYS A 56 -7.38 8.01 -9.52
C LYS A 56 -6.84 9.29 -8.86
N ASN A 57 -5.60 9.29 -8.36
CA ASN A 57 -5.00 10.37 -7.59
C ASN A 57 -5.78 10.72 -6.30
N ASN A 58 -6.63 9.81 -5.81
CA ASN A 58 -7.27 9.96 -4.51
C ASN A 58 -6.34 9.39 -3.43
N TYR A 59 -5.29 10.15 -3.14
CA TYR A 59 -4.20 9.71 -2.27
C TYR A 59 -4.64 9.52 -0.81
N GLU A 60 -5.62 10.28 -0.33
CA GLU A 60 -6.19 10.09 1.02
C GLU A 60 -6.83 8.70 1.16
N MET A 61 -7.66 8.31 0.19
CA MET A 61 -8.29 6.99 0.19
C MET A 61 -7.28 5.88 -0.08
N ALA A 62 -6.27 6.12 -0.92
CA ALA A 62 -5.18 5.17 -1.13
C ALA A 62 -4.42 4.92 0.18
N LEU A 63 -4.06 5.97 0.92
CA LEU A 63 -3.36 5.84 2.20
C LEU A 63 -4.21 5.09 3.23
N SER A 64 -5.48 5.46 3.37
CA SER A 64 -6.42 4.78 4.26
C SER A 64 -6.51 3.28 3.95
N THR A 65 -6.58 2.92 2.67
CA THR A 65 -6.66 1.52 2.24
C THR A 65 -5.35 0.76 2.48
N ALA A 66 -4.19 1.38 2.21
CA ALA A 66 -2.89 0.78 2.51
C ALA A 66 -2.75 0.50 4.02
N ASN A 67 -3.17 1.44 4.87
CA ASN A 67 -3.15 1.27 6.33
C ASN A 67 -4.07 0.13 6.80
N GLN A 68 -5.22 -0.08 6.15
CA GLN A 68 -6.08 -1.23 6.45
C GLN A 68 -5.40 -2.56 6.11
N VAL A 69 -4.67 -2.66 4.98
CA VAL A 69 -3.87 -3.85 4.64
C VAL A 69 -2.80 -4.09 5.71
N ILE A 70 -2.06 -3.04 6.09
CA ILE A 70 -1.02 -3.10 7.13
C ILE A 70 -1.61 -3.62 8.45
N ASN A 71 -2.72 -3.03 8.91
CA ASN A 71 -3.34 -3.41 10.19
C ASN A 71 -3.89 -4.84 10.17
N ASN A 72 -4.56 -5.26 9.08
CA ASN A 72 -5.02 -6.63 8.95
C ASN A 72 -3.88 -7.66 9.04
N ILE A 73 -2.74 -7.36 8.42
CA ILE A 73 -1.57 -8.26 8.49
C ILE A 73 -0.98 -8.23 9.90
N LYS A 74 -0.90 -7.07 10.55
CA LYS A 74 -0.44 -6.98 11.94
C LYS A 74 -1.30 -7.83 12.87
N ASP A 75 -2.62 -7.74 12.75
CA ASP A 75 -3.55 -8.46 13.60
C ASP A 75 -3.46 -9.98 13.35
N SER A 76 -3.45 -10.41 12.08
CA SER A 76 -3.39 -11.83 11.73
C SER A 76 -2.05 -12.49 12.06
N GLU A 77 -0.95 -11.76 11.92
CA GLU A 77 0.41 -12.25 12.20
C GLU A 77 0.89 -11.93 13.62
N ASN A 78 0.04 -11.30 14.45
CA ASN A 78 0.35 -10.84 15.81
C ASN A 78 1.63 -9.98 15.88
N LEU A 79 1.78 -9.05 14.95
CA LEU A 79 2.96 -8.20 14.85
C LEU A 79 2.92 -7.07 15.90
N PRO A 80 4.05 -6.76 16.56
CA PRO A 80 4.11 -5.69 17.53
C PRO A 80 4.01 -4.30 16.87
N ASP A 81 3.50 -3.32 17.61
CA ASP A 81 3.39 -1.92 17.14
C ASP A 81 4.73 -1.16 17.18
N ASN A 82 5.58 -1.49 18.16
CA ASN A 82 6.85 -0.80 18.35
C ASN A 82 7.87 -1.25 17.28
N TRP A 83 8.48 -0.29 16.57
CA TRP A 83 9.40 -0.58 15.48
C TRP A 83 10.61 -1.44 15.91
N GLU A 84 11.20 -1.18 17.08
CA GLU A 84 12.37 -1.93 17.56
C GLU A 84 12.06 -3.41 17.78
N GLN A 85 10.81 -3.72 18.12
CA GLN A 85 10.32 -5.09 18.26
C GLN A 85 9.85 -5.68 16.92
N LEU A 86 9.28 -4.85 16.04
CA LEU A 86 8.73 -5.25 14.75
C LEU A 86 9.82 -5.57 13.73
N GLN A 87 10.87 -4.75 13.68
CA GLN A 87 11.92 -4.81 12.66
C GLN A 87 12.62 -6.18 12.61
N PRO A 88 13.03 -6.82 13.73
CA PRO A 88 13.60 -8.16 13.69
C PRO A 88 12.64 -9.24 13.18
N VAL A 89 11.34 -9.10 13.48
CA VAL A 89 10.29 -10.04 13.02
C VAL A 89 10.13 -9.92 11.50
N LEU A 90 9.98 -8.68 10.99
CA LEU A 90 9.88 -8.44 9.56
C LEU A 90 11.11 -8.90 8.80
N PHE A 91 12.32 -8.67 9.35
CA PHE A 91 13.57 -9.11 8.74
C PHE A 91 13.67 -10.63 8.65
N SER A 92 13.42 -11.34 9.75
CA SER A 92 13.52 -12.80 9.81
C SER A 92 12.47 -13.52 8.96
N ARG A 93 11.31 -12.90 8.78
CA ARG A 93 10.16 -13.46 8.06
C ARG A 93 9.92 -12.81 6.69
N LYS A 94 10.88 -12.06 6.16
CA LYS A 94 10.71 -11.26 4.92
C LYS A 94 10.33 -12.07 3.68
N GLU A 95 10.51 -13.39 3.70
CA GLU A 95 10.11 -14.29 2.60
C GLU A 95 8.66 -14.80 2.74
N ASP A 96 8.04 -14.66 3.91
CA ASP A 96 6.65 -15.04 4.14
C ASP A 96 5.72 -14.13 3.31
N SER A 97 4.76 -14.74 2.61
CA SER A 97 3.86 -14.01 1.71
C SER A 97 3.11 -12.84 2.37
N GLN A 98 2.63 -13.04 3.61
CA GLN A 98 1.94 -11.98 4.38
C GLN A 98 2.91 -10.85 4.77
N ILE A 99 4.13 -11.19 5.20
CA ILE A 99 5.14 -10.19 5.57
C ILE A 99 5.64 -9.42 4.34
N ARG A 100 5.84 -10.10 3.20
CA ARG A 100 6.10 -9.43 1.92
C ARG A 100 4.99 -8.46 1.56
N LEU A 101 3.73 -8.85 1.76
CA LEU A 101 2.60 -7.96 1.48
C LEU A 101 2.56 -6.76 2.44
N TYR A 102 2.85 -6.97 3.72
CA TYR A 102 3.00 -5.90 4.70
C TYR A 102 4.07 -4.89 4.26
N LEU A 103 5.27 -5.38 3.90
CA LEU A 103 6.39 -4.53 3.47
C LEU A 103 6.04 -3.73 2.21
N ASN A 104 5.35 -4.37 1.24
CA ASN A 104 4.84 -3.68 0.05
C ASN A 104 3.82 -2.59 0.40
N ALA A 105 2.84 -2.89 1.26
CA ALA A 105 1.83 -1.92 1.68
C ALA A 105 2.43 -0.78 2.50
N TYR A 106 3.41 -1.07 3.36
CA TYR A 106 4.14 -0.08 4.14
C TYR A 106 4.97 0.84 3.23
N ALA A 107 5.76 0.30 2.30
CA ALA A 107 6.48 1.08 1.31
C ALA A 107 5.54 1.95 0.44
N ALA A 108 4.42 1.37 -0.01
CA ALA A 108 3.39 2.07 -0.75
C ALA A 108 2.80 3.26 0.03
N SER A 109 2.56 3.09 1.34
CA SER A 109 2.07 4.18 2.19
C SER A 109 3.07 5.34 2.27
N GLY A 110 4.37 5.06 2.31
CA GLY A 110 5.43 6.08 2.23
C GLY A 110 5.38 6.88 0.93
N LEU A 111 5.18 6.21 -0.21
CA LEU A 111 4.98 6.89 -1.50
C LEU A 111 3.74 7.78 -1.52
N VAL A 112 2.63 7.31 -0.95
CA VAL A 112 1.39 8.08 -0.88
C VAL A 112 1.54 9.29 0.05
N LEU A 113 2.19 9.13 1.20
CA LEU A 113 2.50 10.24 2.11
C LEU A 113 3.36 11.31 1.42
N ALA A 114 4.37 10.91 0.65
CA ALA A 114 5.16 11.85 -0.14
C ALA A 114 4.30 12.62 -1.16
N LYS A 115 3.34 11.95 -1.83
CA LYS A 115 2.38 12.59 -2.75
C LYS A 115 1.43 13.57 -2.05
N LEU A 116 1.08 13.30 -0.79
CA LEU A 116 0.27 14.17 0.06
C LEU A 116 1.08 15.32 0.69
N GLY A 117 2.41 15.33 0.52
CA GLY A 117 3.30 16.36 1.07
C GLY A 117 3.80 16.07 2.48
N ASP A 118 3.48 14.90 3.06
CA ASP A 118 4.03 14.47 4.34
C ASP A 118 5.39 13.78 4.16
N ILE A 119 6.39 14.62 3.89
CA ILE A 119 7.73 14.18 3.52
C ILE A 119 8.45 13.48 4.67
N GLU A 120 8.25 13.94 5.91
CA GLU A 120 8.97 13.41 7.07
C GLU A 120 8.50 12.00 7.42
N GLN A 121 7.19 11.74 7.39
CA GLN A 121 6.69 10.38 7.58
C GLN A 121 7.08 9.48 6.39
N ALA A 122 7.03 9.99 5.16
CA ALA A 122 7.46 9.23 3.99
C ALA A 122 8.93 8.80 4.09
N LYS A 123 9.84 9.69 4.50
CA LYS A 123 11.25 9.36 4.74
C LYS A 123 11.41 8.29 5.80
N THR A 124 10.75 8.46 6.96
CA THR A 124 10.78 7.49 8.07
C THR A 124 10.40 6.09 7.59
N ILE A 125 9.36 5.97 6.76
CA ILE A 125 8.94 4.69 6.20
C ILE A 125 10.00 4.11 5.26
N CYS A 126 10.57 4.94 4.38
CA CYS A 126 11.55 4.46 3.42
C CYS A 126 12.87 4.02 4.07
N GLU A 127 13.33 4.73 5.10
CA GLU A 127 14.48 4.34 5.92
C GLU A 127 14.24 2.98 6.59
N ARG A 128 13.08 2.81 7.21
CA ARG A 128 12.67 1.55 7.83
C ARG A 128 12.58 0.38 6.87
N ILE A 129 12.09 0.59 5.64
CA ILE A 129 12.11 -0.46 4.60
C ILE A 129 13.55 -0.80 4.21
N LYS A 130 14.42 0.20 4.06
CA LYS A 130 15.84 0.01 3.73
C LYS A 130 16.61 -0.78 4.80
N GLU A 131 16.24 -0.66 6.07
CA GLU A 131 16.78 -1.49 7.16
C GLU A 131 16.45 -2.99 7.02
N ILE A 132 15.37 -3.32 6.30
CA ILE A 132 14.89 -4.70 6.10
C ILE A 132 15.34 -5.27 4.76
N ASP A 133 15.34 -4.43 3.72
CA ASP A 133 15.52 -4.83 2.33
C ASP A 133 16.98 -4.95 1.89
N VAL A 134 17.67 -5.96 2.42
CA VAL A 134 19.09 -6.23 2.11
C VAL A 134 19.32 -6.57 0.63
N ASN A 135 18.29 -7.06 -0.08
CA ASN A 135 18.39 -7.49 -1.48
C ASN A 135 17.87 -6.46 -2.48
N ASN A 136 17.41 -5.29 -2.03
CA ASN A 136 16.80 -4.25 -2.85
C ASN A 136 15.55 -4.74 -3.63
N GLU A 137 14.76 -5.62 -3.02
CA GLU A 137 13.52 -6.15 -3.59
C GLU A 137 12.36 -5.14 -3.56
N PHE A 138 12.44 -4.14 -2.69
CA PHE A 138 11.53 -3.02 -2.51
C PHE A 138 12.17 -1.70 -2.99
N ALA A 139 12.90 -1.76 -4.11
CA ALA A 139 13.70 -0.66 -4.66
C ALA A 139 12.95 0.69 -4.77
N GLY A 140 11.62 0.67 -4.94
CA GLY A 140 10.80 1.89 -4.97
C GLY A 140 10.92 2.75 -3.71
N ALA A 141 11.06 2.13 -2.53
CA ALA A 141 11.25 2.86 -1.27
C ALA A 141 12.65 3.52 -1.20
N SER A 142 13.70 2.82 -1.63
CA SER A 142 15.05 3.37 -1.67
C SER A 142 15.17 4.52 -2.67
N ILE A 143 14.61 4.36 -3.88
CA ILE A 143 14.58 5.43 -4.89
C ILE A 143 13.82 6.66 -4.35
N LEU A 144 12.68 6.43 -3.69
CA LEU A 144 11.92 7.51 -3.09
C LEU A 144 12.73 8.23 -2.01
N LEU A 145 13.40 7.50 -1.11
CA LEU A 145 14.27 8.09 -0.09
C LEU A 145 15.36 8.97 -0.71
N ASP A 146 16.02 8.49 -1.77
CA ASP A 146 17.06 9.25 -2.46
C ASP A 146 16.50 10.56 -3.05
N ILE A 147 15.29 10.52 -3.64
CA ILE A 147 14.60 11.72 -4.14
C ILE A 147 14.26 12.68 -2.99
N LEU A 148 13.75 12.17 -1.88
CA LEU A 148 13.29 12.98 -0.74
C LEU A 148 14.43 13.58 0.10
N THR A 149 15.64 13.02 0.01
CA THR A 149 16.83 13.47 0.75
C THR A 149 17.82 14.24 -0.10
N ARG A 150 17.58 14.34 -1.41
CA ARG A 150 18.44 15.11 -2.32
C ARG A 150 18.44 16.59 -1.91
N PRO A 151 19.60 17.20 -1.65
CA PRO A 151 19.66 18.64 -1.42
C PRO A 151 19.13 19.37 -2.67
N PRO A 152 18.45 20.51 -2.52
CA PRO A 152 18.10 21.33 -3.68
C PRO A 152 19.38 21.60 -4.47
N GLU A 153 19.36 21.32 -5.78
CA GLU A 153 20.46 21.75 -6.63
C GLU A 153 20.60 23.25 -6.42
N ASN A 154 21.80 23.72 -6.05
CA ASN A 154 22.10 25.14 -6.17
C ASN A 154 21.87 25.45 -7.65
N GLU A 155 20.90 26.32 -7.93
CA GLU A 155 20.80 26.99 -9.22
C GLU A 155 22.06 27.86 -9.32
N ASP A 156 23.17 27.26 -9.74
CA ASP A 156 24.38 27.96 -10.15
C ASP A 156 24.11 28.53 -11.55
N ASP A 157 23.56 29.75 -11.60
CA ASP A 157 23.69 30.69 -12.73
C ASP A 157 24.33 32.00 -12.25
#